data_AF-A0A976Q3J6-F1
#
_entry.id   AF-A0A976Q3J6-F1
#
_cell.length_a   1.000
_cell.length_b   1.000
_cell.length_c   1.000
_cell.angle_alpha   90.00
_cell.angle_beta   90.00
_cell.angle_gamma   90.00
#
_symmetry.space_group_name_H-M   'P 1'
#
loop_
_entity.id
_entity.type
_entity.pdbx_description
1 polymer ?
#
loop_
_entity_poly.entity_id
_entity_poly.type
_entity_poly.pdbx_seq_one_letter_code
_entity_poly.pdbx_strand_id
1 'polypeptide(L)'
;MRVAECGAGCTRRAAFGWPSGRTMTRRESAATVSARSQSLGSPLIQLRLPKRPGKRFRFAPIHYRDVRTAAVEVVDRPGGLTKLLEALEETNDDAADFVRALQFDFRTEPYDAIERYKAWTDRPELERAMSVEVDFTADLPVLTLVLAPPRSVTTSRGALLARFAEQRIMPMPHTVGLHFMAARHYFLSGERTSARGILERAMEIERHFLLETASFVVRTADAQSELPAYLRDVFGDGDYFRGRICPRPFEEFQIDHNGDVYICCPSYLNLPVGNVRRESYHEILNSEMARNIRQSILNGTFKYCNRSTCPSIRHDGLEREQAIEDEELRDLVTTRSDRVHRVKHVALSMDSTCNLWCPSCRQEKIVEKSATVEWKVRSIDEVVLPLLRDADSVMMNGYGDVFMSQICQRVLSRINSREYPRLKIHLLTNGVLFDRRNWQRYPNIHDMVSTVRVSVDAATERTYRSVRRGGDFHKLHDNLRFLAVLRREGSIERFGLAFVYQEENFTEMAEFAKQGLELGCDRVAFEALLDWNTYARAEYEQRAVHLPGHPRHAEFRELTALPVFRHPHVHVRGSI
;
A
#
# COMPACT_ATOMS: atom_id res chain seq x y z
N MET A 1 -6.05 39.16 47.32
CA MET A 1 -5.59 40.18 46.34
C MET A 1 -6.52 40.04 45.15
N ARG A 2 -7.55 40.90 44.99
CA ARG A 2 -7.49 42.24 44.36
C ARG A 2 -6.98 42.12 42.91
N VAL A 3 -7.88 42.14 41.90
CA VAL A 3 -8.46 43.35 41.24
C VAL A 3 -7.41 44.02 40.33
N ALA A 4 -7.65 44.54 39.13
CA ALA A 4 -8.59 44.37 38.00
C ALA A 4 -8.19 45.49 36.98
N GLU A 5 -9.06 45.81 35.99
CA GLU A 5 -9.04 47.00 35.13
C GLU A 5 -8.02 46.96 33.94
N CYS A 6 -8.39 47.25 32.68
CA CYS A 6 -9.15 48.38 32.09
C CYS A 6 -8.28 49.67 32.06
N GLY A 7 -8.29 50.54 31.03
CA GLY A 7 -9.09 50.62 29.81
C GLY A 7 -8.54 51.70 28.85
N ALA A 8 -9.35 52.15 27.88
CA ALA A 8 -8.91 53.02 26.79
C ALA A 8 -8.87 54.54 27.12
N GLY A 9 -8.10 55.31 26.33
CA GLY A 9 -8.16 56.78 26.24
C GLY A 9 -7.11 57.30 25.23
N CYS A 10 -7.36 57.95 24.08
CA CYS A 10 -8.44 58.78 23.50
C CYS A 10 -8.16 60.31 23.48
N THR A 11 -8.61 60.96 22.37
CA THR A 11 -8.51 62.39 21.95
C THR A 11 -7.13 62.84 21.43
N ARG A 12 -6.96 63.82 20.52
CA ARG A 12 -7.84 64.79 19.79
C ARG A 12 -7.82 64.46 18.26
N ARG A 13 -8.75 64.85 17.36
CA ARG A 13 -9.25 66.16 16.84
C ARG A 13 -8.12 67.05 16.25
N ALA A 14 -8.28 67.77 15.13
CA ALA A 14 -9.49 68.17 14.37
C ALA A 14 -9.25 68.31 12.85
N ALA A 15 -10.33 68.45 12.08
CA ALA A 15 -10.32 68.86 10.68
C ALA A 15 -10.45 70.38 10.53
N PHE A 16 -9.92 70.95 9.44
CA PHE A 16 -10.43 72.14 8.71
C PHE A 16 -9.73 72.17 7.34
N GLY A 17 -10.32 72.79 6.31
CA GLY A 17 -9.78 72.71 4.94
C GLY A 17 -9.85 74.01 4.13
N TRP A 18 -9.07 74.03 3.04
CA TRP A 18 -9.19 74.84 1.80
C TRP A 18 -9.20 76.40 1.93
N PRO A 19 -8.93 77.19 0.87
CA PRO A 19 -8.53 76.84 -0.53
C PRO A 19 -7.30 77.63 -1.08
N SER A 20 -6.83 77.31 -2.30
CA SER A 20 -6.58 78.29 -3.41
C SER A 20 -5.90 77.68 -4.67
N GLY A 21 -6.25 78.20 -5.87
CA GLY A 21 -5.53 78.11 -7.16
C GLY A 21 -5.28 76.71 -7.79
N ARG A 22 -6.03 76.22 -8.80
CA ARG A 22 -5.94 76.55 -10.26
C ARG A 22 -4.50 76.60 -10.80
N THR A 23 -4.10 75.96 -11.92
CA THR A 23 -4.74 75.15 -12.99
C THR A 23 -3.58 74.43 -13.73
N MET A 24 -3.70 73.26 -14.38
CA MET A 24 -4.43 73.04 -15.63
C MET A 24 -4.68 71.55 -15.92
N THR A 25 -5.71 71.36 -16.74
CA THR A 25 -6.13 70.13 -17.42
C THR A 25 -5.06 69.44 -18.27
N ARG A 26 -5.16 68.11 -18.38
CA ARG A 26 -5.03 67.46 -19.70
C ARG A 26 -5.93 66.23 -19.82
N ARG A 27 -7.02 66.38 -20.58
CA ARG A 27 -7.81 65.28 -21.13
C ARG A 27 -7.21 64.90 -22.49
N GLU A 28 -7.45 63.66 -22.89
CA GLU A 28 -7.52 63.19 -24.29
C GLU A 28 -6.33 63.45 -25.24
N SER A 29 -5.64 62.37 -25.58
CA SER A 29 -5.28 62.07 -26.98
C SER A 29 -5.16 60.55 -27.12
N ALA A 30 -5.95 59.94 -28.01
CA ALA A 30 -5.88 58.50 -28.25
C ALA A 30 -4.55 58.12 -28.92
N ALA A 31 -3.93 57.01 -28.50
CA ALA A 31 -2.87 56.39 -29.26
C ALA A 31 -3.49 55.62 -30.45
N THR A 32 -3.30 56.16 -31.64
CA THR A 32 -3.79 55.59 -32.90
C THR A 32 -3.12 54.24 -33.17
N VAL A 33 -3.91 53.20 -33.46
CA VAL A 33 -3.36 51.94 -33.99
C VAL A 33 -3.01 52.16 -35.47
N SER A 34 -1.73 52.37 -35.77
CA SER A 34 -1.23 52.31 -37.15
C SER A 34 -0.82 50.88 -37.49
N ALA A 35 -1.76 50.11 -38.01
CA ALA A 35 -1.43 48.85 -38.67
C ALA A 35 -0.62 49.14 -39.94
N ARG A 36 0.71 48.97 -39.88
CA ARG A 36 1.52 48.74 -41.09
C ARG A 36 1.80 47.25 -41.21
N SER A 37 1.09 46.60 -42.12
CA SER A 37 1.40 45.24 -42.54
C SER A 37 2.73 45.20 -43.28
N GLN A 38 3.76 44.63 -42.67
CA GLN A 38 4.83 43.96 -43.40
C GLN A 38 5.07 42.59 -42.75
N SER A 39 4.65 41.56 -43.48
CA SER A 39 5.00 40.13 -43.38
C SER A 39 5.55 39.56 -42.05
N LEU A 40 4.87 38.50 -41.58
CA LEU A 40 5.29 37.48 -40.59
C LEU A 40 5.03 37.78 -39.10
N GLY A 41 3.98 37.14 -38.57
CA GLY A 41 4.13 36.24 -37.41
C GLY A 41 4.08 36.80 -35.98
N SER A 42 2.85 36.92 -35.45
CA SER A 42 2.48 36.75 -34.03
C SER A 42 2.76 37.88 -33.00
N PRO A 43 1.96 37.97 -31.91
CA PRO A 43 1.99 39.11 -30.97
C PRO A 43 2.87 38.87 -29.72
N LEU A 44 3.32 39.97 -29.10
CA LEU A 44 4.15 39.98 -27.90
C LEU A 44 3.31 40.01 -26.60
N ILE A 45 3.70 39.25 -25.57
CA ILE A 45 3.21 39.38 -24.18
C ILE A 45 4.39 39.78 -23.27
N GLN A 46 4.16 40.66 -22.29
CA GLN A 46 5.18 41.13 -21.33
C GLN A 46 4.78 40.80 -19.89
N LEU A 47 5.72 40.26 -19.10
CA LEU A 47 5.64 40.15 -17.64
C LEU A 47 6.79 40.90 -16.97
N ARG A 48 6.56 41.42 -15.75
CA ARG A 48 7.48 42.28 -14.99
C ARG A 48 8.05 41.57 -13.76
N LEU A 49 9.36 41.73 -13.53
CA LEU A 49 10.04 41.40 -12.27
C LEU A 49 10.49 42.67 -11.51
N PRO A 50 10.87 42.56 -10.22
CA PRO A 50 11.05 43.73 -9.34
C PRO A 50 12.24 44.65 -9.71
N LYS A 51 12.08 45.93 -9.39
CA LYS A 51 13.06 47.00 -9.71
C LYS A 51 14.37 46.84 -8.93
N ARG A 52 15.51 46.93 -9.62
CA ARG A 52 16.73 47.58 -9.09
C ARG A 52 16.94 48.92 -9.82
N PRO A 53 17.27 50.02 -9.12
CA PRO A 53 17.40 51.34 -9.73
C PRO A 53 18.71 51.50 -10.50
N GLY A 54 18.69 52.28 -11.60
CA GLY A 54 19.90 52.95 -12.11
C GLY A 54 20.39 52.62 -13.53
N LYS A 55 19.86 51.61 -14.24
CA LYS A 55 20.27 51.32 -15.63
C LYS A 55 19.08 51.21 -16.59
N ARG A 56 19.06 52.06 -17.62
CA ARG A 56 18.17 51.92 -18.79
C ARG A 56 18.82 50.97 -19.80
N PHE A 57 18.27 49.78 -19.96
CA PHE A 57 18.64 48.88 -21.06
C PHE A 57 17.68 49.07 -22.24
N ARG A 58 18.22 49.20 -23.46
CA ARG A 58 17.45 48.98 -24.69
C ARG A 58 17.35 47.48 -24.90
N PHE A 59 16.13 46.96 -25.03
CA PHE A 59 15.91 45.57 -25.45
C PHE A 59 16.04 45.48 -26.97
N ALA A 60 16.80 44.51 -27.45
CA ALA A 60 16.80 44.07 -28.84
C ALA A 60 15.94 42.79 -28.96
N PRO A 61 15.33 42.52 -30.13
CA PRO A 61 14.62 41.27 -30.34
C PRO A 61 15.60 40.10 -30.31
N ILE A 62 15.33 39.11 -29.46
CA ILE A 62 16.10 37.88 -29.34
C ILE A 62 15.68 36.97 -30.49
N HIS A 63 16.61 36.60 -31.38
CA HIS A 63 16.31 35.71 -32.49
C HIS A 63 16.39 34.24 -32.05
N TYR A 64 15.79 33.33 -32.84
CA TYR A 64 15.80 31.89 -32.60
C TYR A 64 17.19 31.27 -32.35
N ARG A 65 18.28 31.91 -32.80
CA ARG A 65 19.67 31.48 -32.55
C ARG A 65 20.20 31.80 -31.15
N ASP A 66 19.52 32.66 -30.40
CA ASP A 66 19.97 33.18 -29.11
C ASP A 66 19.36 32.42 -27.91
N VAL A 67 18.61 31.33 -28.16
CA VAL A 67 18.12 30.39 -27.12
C VAL A 67 19.22 29.38 -26.71
N ARG A 68 20.47 29.83 -26.67
CA ARG A 68 21.51 29.19 -25.86
C ARG A 68 21.65 29.99 -24.57
N THR A 69 21.80 29.29 -23.44
CA THR A 69 21.89 29.87 -22.09
C THR A 69 20.63 30.60 -21.59
N ALA A 70 19.54 29.85 -21.44
CA ALA A 70 18.63 30.02 -20.31
C ALA A 70 18.83 28.85 -19.34
N ALA A 71 19.92 28.87 -18.56
CA ALA A 71 20.17 27.86 -17.53
C ALA A 71 19.25 28.12 -16.33
N VAL A 72 18.19 27.32 -16.20
CA VAL A 72 17.14 27.52 -15.20
C VAL A 72 17.48 26.72 -13.93
N GLU A 73 18.22 27.35 -13.01
CA GLU A 73 18.48 26.87 -11.62
C GLU A 73 17.16 26.75 -10.81
N VAL A 74 16.41 25.68 -11.06
CA VAL A 74 15.08 25.51 -10.45
C VAL A 74 14.86 24.13 -9.84
N VAL A 75 15.69 23.12 -10.09
CA VAL A 75 15.42 21.77 -9.55
C VAL A 75 15.77 21.65 -8.06
N ASP A 76 16.84 22.30 -7.59
CA ASP A 76 17.35 22.16 -6.20
C ASP A 76 16.70 23.11 -5.16
N ARG A 77 15.63 23.83 -5.51
CA ARG A 77 14.95 24.74 -4.57
C ARG A 77 13.55 24.21 -4.20
N PRO A 78 13.08 24.36 -2.94
CA PRO A 78 11.71 24.02 -2.57
C PRO A 78 10.69 24.76 -3.46
N GLY A 79 9.68 24.04 -3.96
CA GLY A 79 8.72 24.56 -4.95
C GLY A 79 9.32 24.82 -6.34
N GLY A 80 10.54 24.36 -6.58
CA GLY A 80 11.27 24.55 -7.83
C GLY A 80 10.72 23.70 -8.96
N LEU A 81 10.60 22.38 -8.77
CA LEU A 81 9.88 21.51 -9.70
C LEU A 81 8.48 22.05 -10.03
N THR A 82 7.76 22.58 -9.04
CA THR A 82 6.46 23.25 -9.23
C THR A 82 6.54 24.41 -10.22
N LYS A 83 7.51 25.32 -10.07
CA LYS A 83 7.70 26.45 -11.00
C LYS A 83 8.13 26.04 -12.41
N LEU A 84 8.90 24.96 -12.53
CA LEU A 84 9.26 24.40 -13.82
C LEU A 84 8.03 23.79 -14.53
N LEU A 85 7.15 23.14 -13.75
CA LEU A 85 5.90 22.58 -14.24
C LEU A 85 4.90 23.69 -14.61
N GLU A 86 4.71 24.72 -13.76
CA GLU A 86 3.91 25.92 -14.04
C GLU A 86 4.35 26.60 -15.36
N ALA A 87 5.67 26.83 -15.51
CA ALA A 87 6.21 27.45 -16.72
C ALA A 87 6.09 26.58 -17.98
N LEU A 88 6.05 25.25 -17.84
CA LEU A 88 5.78 24.33 -18.95
C LEU A 88 4.29 24.32 -19.32
N GLU A 89 3.39 24.41 -18.34
CA GLU A 89 1.94 24.43 -18.54
C GLU A 89 1.46 25.67 -19.32
N GLU A 90 2.20 26.78 -19.24
CA GLU A 90 1.96 28.00 -20.01
C GLU A 90 2.44 27.95 -21.49
N THR A 91 3.16 26.91 -21.93
CA THR A 91 3.85 26.94 -23.25
C THR A 91 3.08 26.35 -24.43
N ASN A 92 2.41 25.20 -24.28
CA ASN A 92 1.42 24.67 -25.23
C ASN A 92 0.59 23.54 -24.57
N ASP A 93 -0.51 23.12 -25.22
CA ASP A 93 -1.42 22.10 -24.67
C ASP A 93 -0.76 20.73 -24.42
N ASP A 94 0.23 20.33 -25.23
CA ASP A 94 0.93 19.05 -25.08
C ASP A 94 1.96 19.04 -23.93
N ALA A 95 2.67 20.16 -23.73
CA ALA A 95 3.54 20.38 -22.58
C ALA A 95 2.73 20.54 -21.29
N ALA A 96 1.55 21.17 -21.39
CA ALA A 96 0.58 21.26 -20.32
C ALA A 96 -0.01 19.88 -19.95
N ASP A 97 -0.36 19.04 -20.93
CA ASP A 97 -0.76 17.65 -20.69
C ASP A 97 0.39 16.81 -20.11
N PHE A 98 1.64 17.01 -20.55
CA PHE A 98 2.83 16.38 -19.99
C PHE A 98 3.09 16.81 -18.52
N VAL A 99 2.90 18.08 -18.21
CA VAL A 99 2.98 18.62 -16.85
C VAL A 99 1.91 18.00 -15.97
N ARG A 100 0.64 17.98 -16.42
CA ARG A 100 -0.45 17.33 -15.70
C ARG A 100 -0.18 15.84 -15.48
N ALA A 101 0.43 15.17 -16.45
CA ALA A 101 0.87 13.77 -16.32
C ALA A 101 1.96 13.55 -15.26
N LEU A 102 2.89 14.52 -15.09
CA LEU A 102 3.91 14.50 -14.03
C LEU A 102 3.39 14.96 -12.66
N GLN A 103 2.30 15.72 -12.62
CA GLN A 103 1.65 16.21 -11.39
C GLN A 103 0.69 15.20 -10.75
N PHE A 104 0.34 14.10 -11.42
CA PHE A 104 -0.56 13.09 -10.84
C PHE A 104 0.05 12.47 -9.57
N ASP A 105 -0.73 12.42 -8.48
CA ASP A 105 -0.25 11.87 -7.20
C ASP A 105 -0.36 10.35 -7.17
N PHE A 106 0.68 9.70 -7.68
CA PHE A 106 0.85 8.24 -7.64
C PHE A 106 0.91 7.65 -6.22
N ARG A 107 0.92 8.48 -5.16
CA ARG A 107 0.85 8.04 -3.75
C ARG A 107 -0.57 7.79 -3.26
N THR A 108 -1.57 8.52 -3.76
CA THR A 108 -2.96 8.43 -3.30
C THR A 108 -3.88 7.73 -4.30
N GLU A 109 -3.68 7.96 -5.61
CA GLU A 109 -4.50 7.36 -6.68
C GLU A 109 -3.63 6.64 -7.76
N PRO A 110 -2.80 5.66 -7.37
CA PRO A 110 -1.77 5.05 -8.22
C PRO A 110 -2.27 4.53 -9.56
N TYR A 111 -3.41 3.83 -9.64
CA TYR A 111 -3.90 3.31 -10.93
C TYR A 111 -4.78 4.27 -11.72
N ASP A 112 -5.42 5.28 -11.12
CA ASP A 112 -6.07 6.33 -11.94
C ASP A 112 -5.03 7.17 -12.67
N ALA A 113 -3.88 7.42 -12.01
CA ALA A 113 -2.72 8.01 -12.64
C ALA A 113 -2.18 7.13 -13.78
N ILE A 114 -2.14 5.79 -13.60
CA ILE A 114 -1.79 4.84 -14.68
C ILE A 114 -2.78 4.90 -15.84
N GLU A 115 -4.09 4.82 -15.61
CA GLU A 115 -5.11 4.78 -16.67
C GLU A 115 -5.21 6.12 -17.44
N ARG A 116 -5.17 7.26 -16.73
CA ARG A 116 -5.09 8.59 -17.37
C ARG A 116 -3.81 8.74 -18.20
N TYR A 117 -2.71 8.13 -17.75
CA TYR A 117 -1.46 8.14 -18.48
C TYR A 117 -1.46 7.21 -19.70
N LYS A 118 -2.02 6.00 -19.61
CA LYS A 118 -2.25 5.10 -20.76
C LYS A 118 -2.98 5.88 -21.85
N ALA A 119 -4.12 6.50 -21.48
CA ALA A 119 -4.91 7.37 -22.36
C ALA A 119 -4.17 8.62 -22.92
N TRP A 120 -2.99 8.98 -22.40
CA TRP A 120 -2.13 10.04 -22.94
C TRP A 120 -0.96 9.49 -23.78
N THR A 121 -0.36 8.35 -23.41
CA THR A 121 0.73 7.72 -24.16
C THR A 121 0.27 6.92 -25.36
N ASP A 122 -0.93 6.36 -25.30
CA ASP A 122 -1.53 5.55 -26.35
C ASP A 122 -2.26 6.44 -27.40
N ARG A 123 -2.20 7.78 -27.25
CA ARG A 123 -2.56 8.73 -28.33
C ARG A 123 -1.52 8.65 -29.47
N PRO A 124 -1.95 8.77 -30.75
CA PRO A 124 -1.01 8.93 -31.85
C PRO A 124 -0.10 10.15 -31.69
N GLU A 125 0.95 10.18 -32.50
CA GLU A 125 2.17 11.00 -32.36
C GLU A 125 1.97 12.47 -31.97
N LEU A 126 3.01 13.09 -31.39
CA LEU A 126 3.11 14.55 -31.26
C LEU A 126 3.12 15.18 -32.66
N GLU A 127 1.94 15.47 -33.23
CA GLU A 127 1.80 15.97 -34.61
C GLU A 127 2.60 17.27 -34.85
N ARG A 128 2.92 18.04 -33.81
CA ARG A 128 3.91 19.13 -33.89
C ARG A 128 4.80 19.24 -32.64
N ALA A 129 6.07 18.90 -32.86
CA ALA A 129 7.26 19.37 -32.12
C ALA A 129 7.42 18.98 -30.64
N MET A 130 8.49 18.24 -30.34
CA MET A 130 9.42 18.52 -29.22
C MET A 130 10.65 17.58 -29.31
N SER A 131 11.85 18.14 -29.49
CA SER A 131 13.11 17.40 -29.31
C SER A 131 13.71 17.81 -27.98
N VAL A 132 13.47 17.03 -26.92
CA VAL A 132 14.05 17.30 -25.60
C VAL A 132 15.47 16.75 -25.57
N GLU A 133 16.45 17.62 -25.84
CA GLU A 133 17.88 17.34 -25.60
C GLU A 133 18.26 17.83 -24.20
N VAL A 134 18.33 16.90 -23.24
CA VAL A 134 18.87 17.22 -21.91
C VAL A 134 20.38 17.02 -21.93
N ASP A 135 21.12 18.10 -21.70
CA ASP A 135 22.58 18.12 -21.75
C ASP A 135 23.17 18.16 -20.33
N PHE A 136 24.14 17.28 -20.06
CA PHE A 136 24.70 17.03 -18.73
C PHE A 136 26.22 17.26 -18.66
N THR A 137 26.79 18.05 -19.58
CA THR A 137 28.24 18.31 -19.64
C THR A 137 28.80 19.26 -18.55
N ALA A 138 28.08 19.45 -17.44
CA ALA A 138 28.51 20.30 -16.33
C ALA A 138 27.98 19.77 -14.99
N ASP A 139 28.64 20.13 -13.88
CA ASP A 139 28.37 19.64 -12.51
C ASP A 139 26.98 20.02 -11.92
N LEU A 140 26.08 20.59 -12.72
CA LEU A 140 24.69 20.91 -12.36
C LEU A 140 23.76 20.57 -13.54
N PRO A 141 22.64 19.84 -13.32
CA PRO A 141 21.76 19.39 -14.39
C PRO A 141 20.88 20.54 -14.92
N VAL A 142 21.09 20.93 -16.19
CA VAL A 142 20.27 21.95 -16.86
C VAL A 142 19.25 21.27 -17.78
N LEU A 143 17.97 21.37 -17.43
CA LEU A 143 16.90 20.92 -18.33
C LEU A 143 16.73 21.91 -19.48
N THR A 144 17.30 21.60 -20.65
CA THR A 144 17.13 22.41 -21.87
C THR A 144 16.00 21.83 -22.73
N LEU A 145 14.84 22.48 -22.71
CA LEU A 145 13.72 22.14 -23.60
C LEU A 145 13.92 22.83 -24.95
N VAL A 146 14.49 22.10 -25.92
CA VAL A 146 14.71 22.63 -27.28
C VAL A 146 13.43 22.50 -28.10
N LEU A 147 12.71 23.63 -28.25
CA LEU A 147 11.63 23.76 -29.22
C LEU A 147 12.22 23.88 -30.65
N ALA A 148 12.60 22.74 -31.22
CA ALA A 148 13.09 22.65 -32.59
C ALA A 148 11.93 22.50 -33.60
N PRO A 149 11.99 23.17 -34.78
CA PRO A 149 11.18 22.77 -35.92
C PRO A 149 11.60 21.36 -36.37
N PRO A 150 10.68 20.56 -36.94
CA PRO A 150 10.84 19.12 -37.03
C PRO A 150 12.02 18.70 -37.92
N ARG A 151 12.96 17.97 -37.32
CA ARG A 151 13.88 17.08 -38.03
C ARG A 151 13.45 15.63 -37.77
N SER A 152 12.60 15.10 -38.66
CA SER A 152 12.31 13.69 -38.94
C SER A 152 12.67 12.61 -37.88
N VAL A 153 12.29 12.81 -36.62
CA VAL A 153 12.37 11.79 -35.56
C VAL A 153 11.06 11.81 -34.80
N THR A 154 10.12 10.97 -35.25
CA THR A 154 8.86 10.71 -34.56
C THR A 154 9.15 9.88 -33.31
N THR A 155 9.37 10.56 -32.18
CA THR A 155 9.55 9.92 -30.87
C THR A 155 8.19 9.80 -30.19
N SER A 156 7.84 8.60 -29.71
CA SER A 156 6.59 8.41 -28.98
C SER A 156 6.62 9.11 -27.62
N ARG A 157 5.43 9.51 -27.13
CA ARG A 157 5.25 10.14 -25.81
C ARG A 157 5.86 9.30 -24.67
N GLY A 158 5.80 7.97 -24.78
CA GLY A 158 6.42 7.03 -23.85
C GLY A 158 7.96 7.02 -23.91
N ALA A 159 8.54 7.05 -25.12
CA ALA A 159 10.01 7.07 -25.30
C ALA A 159 10.65 8.36 -24.78
N LEU A 160 9.95 9.50 -24.89
CA LEU A 160 10.38 10.77 -24.30
C LEU A 160 10.50 10.67 -22.77
N LEU A 161 9.52 10.06 -22.11
CA LEU A 161 9.51 9.91 -20.66
C LEU A 161 10.48 8.84 -20.15
N ALA A 162 10.66 7.76 -20.92
CA ALA A 162 11.66 6.75 -20.63
C ALA A 162 13.07 7.36 -20.58
N ARG A 163 13.43 8.18 -21.59
CA ARG A 163 14.68 8.96 -21.61
C ARG A 163 14.78 9.94 -20.44
N PHE A 164 13.70 10.67 -20.12
CA PHE A 164 13.69 11.59 -18.98
C PHE A 164 13.92 10.88 -17.63
N ALA A 165 13.37 9.68 -17.45
CA ALA A 165 13.56 8.85 -16.26
C ALA A 165 14.98 8.26 -16.17
N GLU A 166 15.59 7.88 -17.29
CA GLU A 166 16.99 7.41 -17.32
C GLU A 166 18.00 8.52 -17.05
N GLN A 167 17.76 9.70 -17.61
CA GLN A 167 18.69 10.82 -17.57
C GLN A 167 18.77 11.50 -16.19
N ARG A 168 17.77 11.31 -15.31
CA ARG A 168 17.81 11.78 -13.92
C ARG A 168 18.18 10.68 -12.93
N ILE A 169 19.45 10.30 -12.90
CA ILE A 169 20.02 9.50 -11.80
C ILE A 169 20.42 10.44 -10.64
N MET A 170 19.41 11.00 -9.97
CA MET A 170 19.53 11.52 -8.59
C MET A 170 18.19 11.35 -7.86
N PRO A 171 18.21 11.04 -6.55
CA PRO A 171 17.04 10.57 -5.83
C PRO A 171 16.08 11.71 -5.51
N MET A 172 15.11 11.93 -6.41
CA MET A 172 13.91 12.72 -6.12
C MET A 172 12.84 11.79 -5.55
N PRO A 173 12.51 11.85 -4.25
CA PRO A 173 11.37 11.13 -3.70
C PRO A 173 10.08 11.52 -4.43
N HIS A 174 9.11 10.62 -4.44
CA HIS A 174 7.78 10.79 -5.02
C HIS A 174 7.76 10.79 -6.55
N THR A 175 8.70 10.06 -7.16
CA THR A 175 8.79 9.85 -8.62
C THR A 175 8.40 8.42 -9.05
N VAL A 176 7.71 7.68 -8.18
CA VAL A 176 7.20 6.31 -8.41
C VAL A 176 6.53 6.14 -9.77
N GLY A 177 5.61 7.06 -10.12
CA GLY A 177 4.86 6.96 -11.38
C GLY A 177 5.73 7.10 -12.62
N LEU A 178 6.70 8.01 -12.60
CA LEU A 178 7.65 8.21 -13.69
C LEU A 178 8.47 6.94 -13.96
N HIS A 179 9.01 6.34 -12.90
CA HIS A 179 9.78 5.09 -13.01
C HIS A 179 8.92 3.90 -13.46
N PHE A 180 7.71 3.76 -12.90
CA PHE A 180 6.75 2.73 -13.31
C PHE A 180 6.36 2.86 -14.79
N MET A 181 6.21 4.09 -15.29
CA MET A 181 5.86 4.37 -16.68
C MET A 181 7.02 4.22 -17.67
N ALA A 182 8.22 4.64 -17.30
CA ALA A 182 9.43 4.36 -18.08
C ALA A 182 9.65 2.83 -18.19
N ALA A 183 9.41 2.09 -17.11
CA ALA A 183 9.44 0.63 -17.13
C ALA A 183 8.33 0.01 -18.00
N ARG A 184 7.08 0.52 -17.96
CA ARG A 184 6.00 0.12 -18.90
C ARG A 184 6.46 0.29 -20.34
N HIS A 185 6.99 1.47 -20.69
CA HIS A 185 7.42 1.76 -22.05
C HIS A 185 8.49 0.76 -22.53
N TYR A 186 9.58 0.60 -21.78
CA TYR A 186 10.63 -0.35 -22.14
C TYR A 186 10.13 -1.80 -22.19
N PHE A 187 9.23 -2.19 -21.28
CA PHE A 187 8.62 -3.52 -21.31
C PHE A 187 7.83 -3.76 -22.60
N LEU A 188 6.98 -2.81 -23.02
CA LEU A 188 6.19 -2.91 -24.25
C LEU A 188 7.05 -2.82 -25.52
N SER A 189 8.15 -2.07 -25.50
CA SER A 189 9.16 -2.02 -26.57
C SER A 189 10.05 -3.29 -26.66
N GLY A 190 9.89 -4.24 -25.72
CA GLY A 190 10.71 -5.46 -25.65
C GLY A 190 12.07 -5.29 -24.94
N GLU A 191 12.40 -4.09 -24.48
CA GLU A 191 13.65 -3.70 -23.81
C GLU A 191 13.64 -4.07 -22.31
N ARG A 192 13.40 -5.34 -22.00
CA ARG A 192 13.19 -5.82 -20.62
C ARG A 192 14.34 -5.51 -19.66
N THR A 193 15.58 -5.49 -20.16
CA THR A 193 16.76 -5.12 -19.35
C THR A 193 16.71 -3.66 -18.89
N SER A 194 16.29 -2.74 -19.77
CA SER A 194 16.12 -1.32 -19.45
C SER A 194 14.97 -1.12 -18.44
N ALA A 195 13.84 -1.82 -18.65
CA ALA A 195 12.71 -1.83 -17.72
C ALA A 195 13.13 -2.30 -16.31
N ARG A 196 13.84 -3.43 -16.21
CA ARG A 196 14.39 -3.95 -14.94
C ARG A 196 15.32 -2.95 -14.27
N GLY A 197 16.30 -2.41 -15.00
CA GLY A 197 17.30 -1.50 -14.44
C GLY A 197 16.71 -0.20 -13.89
N ILE A 198 15.66 0.34 -14.53
CA ILE A 198 14.90 1.48 -13.99
C ILE A 198 14.20 1.11 -12.67
N LEU A 199 13.54 -0.05 -12.61
CA LEU A 199 12.78 -0.46 -11.43
C LEU A 199 13.70 -0.77 -10.24
N GLU A 200 14.84 -1.41 -10.47
CA GLU A 200 15.84 -1.69 -9.43
C GLU A 200 16.33 -0.39 -8.79
N ARG A 201 16.78 0.59 -9.60
CA ARG A 201 17.17 1.92 -9.11
C ARG A 201 16.03 2.67 -8.42
N ALA A 202 14.80 2.57 -8.93
CA ALA A 202 13.64 3.24 -8.33
C ALA A 202 13.32 2.69 -6.93
N MET A 203 13.42 1.37 -6.74
CA MET A 203 13.15 0.70 -5.46
C MET A 203 14.26 0.91 -4.41
N GLU A 204 15.48 1.28 -4.83
CA GLU A 204 16.53 1.78 -3.91
C GLU A 204 16.20 3.16 -3.34
N ILE A 205 15.44 3.99 -4.09
CA ILE A 205 15.07 5.36 -3.71
C ILE A 205 13.78 5.37 -2.87
N GLU A 206 12.72 4.71 -3.34
CA GLU A 206 11.40 4.70 -2.69
C GLU A 206 10.73 3.34 -2.87
N ARG A 207 10.44 2.64 -1.77
CA ARG A 207 9.67 1.39 -1.81
C ARG A 207 8.18 1.72 -1.99
N HIS A 208 7.62 1.31 -3.12
CA HIS A 208 6.20 1.46 -3.42
C HIS A 208 5.65 0.22 -4.12
N PHE A 209 4.45 -0.22 -3.73
CA PHE A 209 3.87 -1.49 -4.21
C PHE A 209 3.70 -1.53 -5.75
N LEU A 210 3.54 -0.37 -6.41
CA LEU A 210 3.54 -0.28 -7.88
C LEU A 210 4.88 -0.71 -8.48
N LEU A 211 6.02 -0.25 -7.92
CA LEU A 211 7.35 -0.60 -8.41
C LEU A 211 7.66 -2.08 -8.16
N GLU A 212 7.25 -2.60 -7.00
CA GLU A 212 7.32 -4.03 -6.69
C GLU A 212 6.48 -4.85 -7.68
N THR A 213 5.26 -4.39 -8.00
CA THR A 213 4.36 -5.05 -8.95
C THR A 213 4.92 -5.02 -10.37
N ALA A 214 5.43 -3.87 -10.84
CA ALA A 214 6.14 -3.76 -12.11
C ALA A 214 7.37 -4.68 -12.17
N SER A 215 8.20 -4.70 -11.13
CA SER A 215 9.37 -5.57 -11.03
C SER A 215 8.98 -7.05 -11.04
N PHE A 216 7.85 -7.39 -10.44
CA PHE A 216 7.28 -8.75 -10.52
C PHE A 216 6.82 -9.09 -11.94
N VAL A 217 6.20 -8.17 -12.68
CA VAL A 217 5.82 -8.39 -14.09
C VAL A 217 7.05 -8.63 -14.96
N VAL A 218 8.07 -7.76 -14.89
CA VAL A 218 9.30 -7.91 -15.70
C VAL A 218 9.98 -9.25 -15.41
N ARG A 219 10.19 -9.60 -14.12
CA ARG A 219 10.80 -10.88 -13.73
C ARG A 219 9.97 -12.09 -14.13
N THR A 220 8.64 -12.01 -14.07
CA THR A 220 7.76 -13.11 -14.51
C THR A 220 7.87 -13.32 -16.02
N ALA A 221 7.89 -12.25 -16.81
CA ALA A 221 8.08 -12.33 -18.26
C ALA A 221 9.46 -12.86 -18.67
N ASP A 222 10.51 -12.59 -17.88
CA ASP A 222 11.85 -13.15 -18.11
C ASP A 222 11.93 -14.64 -17.76
N ALA A 223 11.16 -15.10 -16.77
CA ALA A 223 11.13 -16.50 -16.34
C ALA A 223 10.12 -17.38 -17.10
N GLN A 224 9.10 -16.79 -17.76
CA GLN A 224 7.98 -17.50 -18.38
C GLN A 224 7.71 -16.98 -19.80
N SER A 225 7.36 -17.89 -20.72
CA SER A 225 7.06 -17.54 -22.12
C SER A 225 5.83 -16.64 -22.27
N GLU A 226 4.86 -16.74 -21.36
CA GLU A 226 3.65 -15.91 -21.33
C GLU A 226 3.41 -15.34 -19.93
N LEU A 227 2.88 -14.12 -19.86
CA LEU A 227 2.41 -13.55 -18.60
C LEU A 227 1.02 -14.09 -18.20
N PRO A 228 0.81 -14.46 -16.93
CA PRO A 228 -0.51 -14.69 -16.35
C PRO A 228 -1.48 -13.52 -16.60
N ALA A 229 -2.76 -13.82 -16.84
CA ALA A 229 -3.77 -12.82 -17.23
C ALA A 229 -3.80 -11.60 -16.27
N TYR A 230 -3.83 -11.84 -14.96
CA TYR A 230 -3.87 -10.77 -13.93
C TYR A 230 -2.66 -9.82 -13.92
N LEU A 231 -1.55 -10.20 -14.58
CA LEU A 231 -0.37 -9.33 -14.76
C LEU A 231 -0.41 -8.53 -16.06
N ARG A 232 -1.22 -8.94 -17.06
CA ARG A 232 -1.36 -8.22 -18.34
C ARG A 232 -1.96 -6.83 -18.10
N ASP A 233 -2.94 -6.73 -17.20
CA ASP A 233 -3.60 -5.48 -16.75
C ASP A 233 -2.64 -4.45 -16.10
N VAL A 234 -1.39 -4.82 -15.75
CA VAL A 234 -0.42 -3.92 -15.10
C VAL A 234 0.29 -3.02 -16.12
N PHE A 235 0.73 -3.59 -17.25
CA PHE A 235 1.45 -2.86 -18.30
C PHE A 235 0.69 -2.75 -19.62
N GLY A 236 -0.33 -3.58 -19.87
CA GLY A 236 -1.14 -3.56 -21.09
C GLY A 236 -2.64 -3.44 -20.82
N ASP A 237 -3.41 -3.88 -21.80
CA ASP A 237 -4.88 -3.70 -21.89
C ASP A 237 -5.64 -4.99 -21.56
N GLY A 238 -5.16 -5.70 -20.53
CA GLY A 238 -5.85 -6.88 -20.01
C GLY A 238 -7.16 -6.52 -19.32
N ASP A 239 -8.13 -7.44 -19.38
CA ASP A 239 -9.47 -7.30 -18.83
C ASP A 239 -9.74 -8.27 -17.66
N TYR A 240 -8.69 -8.81 -17.03
CA TYR A 240 -8.81 -9.88 -16.03
C TYR A 240 -9.74 -9.53 -14.86
N PHE A 241 -9.72 -8.27 -14.40
CA PHE A 241 -10.58 -7.78 -13.31
C PHE A 241 -12.03 -7.46 -13.74
N ARG A 242 -12.34 -7.43 -15.04
CA ARG A 242 -13.67 -7.04 -15.53
C ARG A 242 -14.72 -8.10 -15.17
N GLY A 243 -15.77 -7.67 -14.47
CA GLY A 243 -16.83 -8.57 -14.01
C GLY A 243 -16.39 -9.57 -12.94
N ARG A 244 -15.31 -9.27 -12.22
CA ARG A 244 -14.85 -10.03 -11.05
C ARG A 244 -14.94 -9.20 -9.79
N ILE A 245 -15.20 -9.86 -8.66
CA ILE A 245 -15.38 -9.24 -7.35
C ILE A 245 -14.44 -9.89 -6.33
N CYS A 246 -13.97 -9.08 -5.38
CA CYS A 246 -13.35 -9.54 -4.15
C CYS A 246 -14.32 -9.25 -2.99
N PRO A 247 -14.76 -10.26 -2.22
CA PRO A 247 -15.70 -10.05 -1.11
C PRO A 247 -15.08 -9.24 0.05
N ARG A 248 -13.77 -9.35 0.27
CA ARG A 248 -13.09 -8.85 1.48
C ARG A 248 -13.43 -7.40 1.86
N PRO A 249 -13.37 -6.39 0.97
CA PRO A 249 -13.64 -4.99 1.37
C PRO A 249 -15.06 -4.75 1.87
N PHE A 250 -16.00 -5.65 1.60
CA PHE A 250 -17.38 -5.59 2.06
C PHE A 250 -17.60 -6.35 3.38
N GLU A 251 -16.71 -7.29 3.72
CA GLU A 251 -16.93 -8.29 4.77
C GLU A 251 -15.90 -8.28 5.91
N GLU A 252 -14.64 -7.90 5.63
CA GLU A 252 -13.52 -7.92 6.57
C GLU A 252 -13.37 -6.58 7.34
N PHE A 253 -13.00 -6.66 8.63
CA PHE A 253 -12.63 -5.52 9.47
C PHE A 253 -11.49 -5.93 10.42
N GLN A 254 -10.25 -5.62 10.04
CA GLN A 254 -9.06 -5.91 10.82
C GLN A 254 -8.63 -4.68 11.65
N ILE A 255 -8.42 -4.85 12.96
CA ILE A 255 -7.93 -3.80 13.86
C ILE A 255 -6.51 -4.14 14.32
N ASP A 256 -5.56 -3.23 14.07
CA ASP A 256 -4.15 -3.41 14.42
C ASP A 256 -3.77 -2.79 15.79
N HIS A 257 -2.58 -3.14 16.29
CA HIS A 257 -2.04 -2.78 17.60
C HIS A 257 -1.90 -1.28 17.89
N ASN A 258 -1.86 -0.44 16.86
CA ASN A 258 -1.86 1.04 16.96
C ASN A 258 -3.28 1.66 16.97
N GLY A 259 -4.30 0.86 16.66
CA GLY A 259 -5.71 1.23 16.55
C GLY A 259 -6.20 1.42 15.11
N ASP A 260 -5.33 1.35 14.11
CA ASP A 260 -5.70 1.50 12.70
C ASP A 260 -6.55 0.32 12.23
N VAL A 261 -7.49 0.60 11.32
CA VAL A 261 -8.44 -0.38 10.77
C VAL A 261 -8.22 -0.59 9.28
N TYR A 262 -8.28 -1.83 8.84
CA TYR A 262 -8.18 -2.24 7.44
C TYR A 262 -9.37 -3.12 7.05
N ILE A 263 -9.87 -3.00 5.82
CA ILE A 263 -10.95 -3.85 5.26
C ILE A 263 -10.42 -4.92 4.29
N CYS A 264 -9.13 -5.20 4.37
CA CYS A 264 -8.41 -6.25 3.65
C CYS A 264 -7.09 -6.46 4.41
N CYS A 265 -6.42 -7.58 4.20
CA CYS A 265 -5.13 -7.86 4.83
C CYS A 265 -4.10 -6.73 4.54
N PRO A 266 -3.50 -6.10 5.57
CA PRO A 266 -2.59 -4.96 5.39
C PRO A 266 -1.31 -5.31 4.62
N SER A 267 -0.94 -6.59 4.54
CA SER A 267 0.16 -7.08 3.69
C SER A 267 -0.10 -6.95 2.18
N TYR A 268 -1.36 -6.75 1.76
CA TYR A 268 -1.76 -6.63 0.35
C TYR A 268 -2.46 -5.30 0.03
N LEU A 269 -2.99 -4.62 1.06
CA LEU A 269 -3.65 -3.31 0.97
C LEU A 269 -3.32 -2.54 2.25
N ASN A 270 -2.16 -1.88 2.29
CA ASN A 270 -1.69 -1.11 3.45
C ASN A 270 -2.26 0.31 3.45
N LEU A 271 -3.58 0.44 3.43
CA LEU A 271 -4.29 1.72 3.54
C LEU A 271 -5.32 1.61 4.66
N PRO A 272 -5.08 2.28 5.81
CA PRO A 272 -6.03 2.27 6.91
C PRO A 272 -7.28 3.09 6.52
N VAL A 273 -8.46 2.57 6.87
CA VAL A 273 -9.76 3.20 6.60
C VAL A 273 -10.28 4.04 7.77
N GLY A 274 -9.58 4.05 8.89
CA GLY A 274 -9.91 4.78 10.12
C GLY A 274 -9.16 4.23 11.32
N ASN A 275 -9.41 4.75 12.52
CA ASN A 275 -8.72 4.36 13.76
C ASN A 275 -9.66 4.32 14.99
N VAL A 276 -9.75 3.16 15.65
CA VAL A 276 -10.68 2.88 16.77
C VAL A 276 -10.37 3.65 18.07
N ARG A 277 -9.36 4.52 18.07
CA ARG A 277 -9.04 5.43 19.18
C ARG A 277 -9.72 6.78 19.06
N ARG A 278 -10.30 7.08 17.89
CA ARG A 278 -10.81 8.40 17.49
C ARG A 278 -12.24 8.32 16.97
N GLU A 279 -12.57 7.26 16.25
CA GLU A 279 -13.82 7.11 15.48
C GLU A 279 -14.60 5.86 15.95
N SER A 280 -15.92 5.90 15.81
CA SER A 280 -16.78 4.73 16.03
C SER A 280 -16.68 3.74 14.88
N TYR A 281 -17.02 2.47 15.11
CA TYR A 281 -16.98 1.47 14.02
C TYR A 281 -17.94 1.82 12.88
N HIS A 282 -19.07 2.49 13.13
CA HIS A 282 -20.01 2.92 12.09
C HIS A 282 -19.40 3.96 11.13
N GLU A 283 -18.60 4.90 11.66
CA GLU A 283 -17.89 5.91 10.87
C GLU A 283 -16.78 5.26 10.04
N ILE A 284 -15.96 4.41 10.67
CA ILE A 284 -14.86 3.70 10.01
C ILE A 284 -15.38 2.76 8.90
N LEU A 285 -16.47 2.04 9.16
CA LEU A 285 -17.05 1.04 8.24
C LEU A 285 -17.44 1.63 6.88
N ASN A 286 -17.81 2.91 6.84
CA ASN A 286 -18.23 3.61 5.63
C ASN A 286 -17.49 4.94 5.43
N SER A 287 -16.23 4.99 5.89
CA SER A 287 -15.34 6.13 5.66
C SER A 287 -15.09 6.34 4.17
N GLU A 288 -14.59 7.51 3.79
CA GLU A 288 -14.28 7.84 2.41
C GLU A 288 -13.31 6.83 1.78
N MET A 289 -12.24 6.45 2.50
CA MET A 289 -11.28 5.45 2.04
C MET A 289 -11.92 4.05 1.89
N ALA A 290 -12.75 3.61 2.85
CA ALA A 290 -13.45 2.33 2.75
C ALA A 290 -14.37 2.26 1.51
N ARG A 291 -15.09 3.36 1.24
CA ARG A 291 -15.98 3.48 0.07
C ARG A 291 -15.18 3.52 -1.23
N ASN A 292 -14.08 4.28 -1.29
CA ASN A 292 -13.21 4.33 -2.46
C ASN A 292 -12.60 2.96 -2.79
N ILE A 293 -12.18 2.20 -1.77
CA ILE A 293 -11.71 0.82 -1.96
C ILE A 293 -12.81 -0.07 -2.54
N ARG A 294 -14.03 -0.05 -1.98
CA ARG A 294 -15.16 -0.85 -2.50
C ARG A 294 -15.54 -0.45 -3.91
N GLN A 295 -15.62 0.85 -4.22
CA GLN A 295 -15.84 1.34 -5.58
C GLN A 295 -14.79 0.81 -6.56
N SER A 296 -13.53 0.68 -6.14
CA SER A 296 -12.48 0.09 -7.00
C SER A 296 -12.69 -1.39 -7.34
N ILE A 297 -13.39 -2.13 -6.47
CA ILE A 297 -13.79 -3.51 -6.76
C ILE A 297 -15.01 -3.50 -7.69
N LEU A 298 -16.03 -2.70 -7.36
CA LEU A 298 -17.29 -2.59 -8.13
C LEU A 298 -17.10 -2.08 -9.55
N ASN A 299 -16.09 -1.26 -9.83
CA ASN A 299 -15.78 -0.76 -11.17
C ASN A 299 -14.68 -1.56 -11.89
N GLY A 300 -14.16 -2.63 -11.28
CA GLY A 300 -13.14 -3.51 -11.88
C GLY A 300 -11.73 -2.91 -11.97
N THR A 301 -11.44 -1.76 -11.37
CA THR A 301 -10.07 -1.18 -11.40
C THR A 301 -9.10 -1.86 -10.43
N PHE A 302 -9.61 -2.33 -9.27
CA PHE A 302 -8.83 -2.88 -8.17
C PHE A 302 -7.66 -1.96 -7.75
N LYS A 303 -7.86 -0.64 -7.84
CA LYS A 303 -6.80 0.40 -7.76
C LYS A 303 -6.08 0.53 -6.42
N TYR A 304 -6.50 -0.21 -5.39
CA TYR A 304 -5.83 -0.26 -4.10
C TYR A 304 -5.20 -1.61 -3.78
N CYS A 305 -5.33 -2.61 -4.67
CA CYS A 305 -4.84 -3.96 -4.45
C CYS A 305 -3.40 -4.13 -4.95
N ASN A 306 -2.53 -4.75 -4.13
CA ASN A 306 -1.23 -5.25 -4.61
C ASN A 306 -1.43 -6.55 -5.42
N ARG A 307 -1.37 -6.42 -6.75
CA ARG A 307 -1.56 -7.52 -7.72
C ARG A 307 -0.42 -8.55 -7.69
N SER A 308 0.75 -8.20 -7.16
CA SER A 308 1.93 -9.09 -7.10
C SER A 308 2.03 -9.94 -5.83
N THR A 309 1.32 -9.57 -4.76
CA THR A 309 1.36 -10.29 -3.47
C THR A 309 0.02 -10.89 -3.05
N CYS A 310 -1.12 -10.31 -3.45
CA CYS A 310 -2.46 -10.79 -3.05
C CYS A 310 -2.74 -12.23 -3.53
N PRO A 311 -2.94 -13.21 -2.63
CA PRO A 311 -3.17 -14.61 -3.01
C PRO A 311 -4.43 -14.81 -3.86
N SER A 312 -5.51 -14.07 -3.59
CA SER A 312 -6.77 -14.16 -4.35
C SER A 312 -6.58 -13.73 -5.80
N ILE A 313 -5.67 -12.81 -6.09
CA ILE A 313 -5.33 -12.39 -7.46
C ILE A 313 -4.39 -13.41 -8.11
N ARG A 314 -3.32 -13.80 -7.40
CA ARG A 314 -2.27 -14.67 -7.92
C ARG A 314 -2.70 -16.10 -8.26
N HIS A 315 -3.77 -16.59 -7.63
CA HIS A 315 -4.27 -17.95 -7.79
C HIS A 315 -5.61 -18.02 -8.54
N ASP A 316 -5.98 -16.97 -9.30
CA ASP A 316 -7.28 -16.84 -10.00
C ASP A 316 -8.50 -17.07 -9.09
N GLY A 317 -8.36 -16.69 -7.82
CA GLY A 317 -9.37 -16.85 -6.76
C GLY A 317 -10.29 -15.64 -6.61
N LEU A 318 -10.51 -14.88 -7.68
CA LEU A 318 -11.51 -13.82 -7.74
C LEU A 318 -12.77 -14.33 -8.45
N GLU A 319 -13.88 -14.35 -7.72
CA GLU A 319 -15.18 -14.78 -8.20
C GLU A 319 -15.70 -13.85 -9.30
N ARG A 320 -16.51 -14.39 -10.21
CA ARG A 320 -17.25 -13.59 -11.20
C ARG A 320 -18.54 -13.05 -10.56
N GLU A 321 -18.97 -11.86 -10.98
CA GLU A 321 -20.22 -11.23 -10.49
C GLU A 321 -21.44 -12.15 -10.57
N GLN A 322 -21.52 -13.01 -11.61
CA GLN A 322 -22.64 -13.94 -11.81
C GLN A 322 -22.57 -15.20 -10.93
N ALA A 323 -21.42 -15.45 -10.28
CA ALA A 323 -21.17 -16.64 -9.45
C ALA A 323 -21.25 -16.35 -7.94
N ILE A 324 -21.56 -15.11 -7.55
CA ILE A 324 -21.68 -14.72 -6.13
C ILE A 324 -22.88 -15.45 -5.51
N GLU A 325 -22.62 -16.36 -4.57
CA GLU A 325 -23.64 -17.12 -3.83
C GLU A 325 -24.24 -16.31 -2.66
N ASP A 326 -23.43 -15.47 -2.01
CA ASP A 326 -23.84 -14.65 -0.87
C ASP A 326 -24.84 -13.55 -1.29
N GLU A 327 -25.98 -13.49 -0.61
CA GLU A 327 -27.08 -12.59 -0.97
C GLU A 327 -26.77 -11.11 -0.70
N GLU A 328 -26.12 -10.79 0.43
CA GLU A 328 -25.74 -9.43 0.79
C GLU A 328 -24.72 -8.86 -0.21
N LEU A 329 -23.69 -9.63 -0.56
CA LEU A 329 -22.69 -9.22 -1.53
C LEU A 329 -23.29 -9.13 -2.94
N ARG A 330 -24.20 -10.03 -3.32
CA ARG A 330 -24.88 -9.98 -4.62
C ARG A 330 -25.72 -8.71 -4.75
N ASP A 331 -26.44 -8.30 -3.71
CA ASP A 331 -27.19 -7.04 -3.70
C ASP A 331 -26.26 -5.82 -3.83
N LEU A 332 -25.19 -5.76 -3.04
CA LEU A 332 -24.19 -4.68 -3.11
C LEU A 332 -23.56 -4.55 -4.51
N VAL A 333 -23.23 -5.67 -5.14
CA VAL A 333 -22.66 -5.71 -6.50
C VAL A 333 -23.69 -5.32 -7.57
N THR A 334 -24.93 -5.82 -7.46
CA THR A 334 -26.02 -5.54 -8.41
C THR A 334 -26.43 -4.06 -8.36
N THR A 335 -26.52 -3.49 -7.15
CA THR A 335 -26.85 -2.06 -6.93
C THR A 335 -25.66 -1.12 -7.08
N ARG A 336 -24.43 -1.67 -7.21
CA ARG A 336 -23.14 -0.93 -7.19
C ARG A 336 -22.99 -0.05 -5.93
N SER A 337 -23.45 -0.54 -4.78
CA SER A 337 -23.35 0.13 -3.48
C SER A 337 -21.98 -0.05 -2.83
N ASP A 338 -21.33 1.06 -2.46
CA ASP A 338 -20.10 1.07 -1.65
C ASP A 338 -20.35 1.12 -0.14
N ARG A 339 -21.62 1.15 0.28
CA ARG A 339 -22.01 1.25 1.69
C ARG A 339 -22.44 -0.11 2.21
N VAL A 340 -21.87 -0.52 3.34
CA VAL A 340 -22.23 -1.77 4.03
C VAL A 340 -22.82 -1.46 5.41
N HIS A 341 -23.76 -2.29 5.85
CA HIS A 341 -24.50 -2.08 7.10
C HIS A 341 -23.93 -2.86 8.29
N ARG A 342 -23.19 -3.93 8.02
CA ARG A 342 -22.49 -4.76 9.01
C ARG A 342 -21.12 -5.20 8.51
N VAL A 343 -20.39 -5.90 9.38
CA VAL A 343 -19.15 -6.63 9.08
C VAL A 343 -19.43 -8.11 9.30
N LYS A 344 -18.85 -9.00 8.48
CA LYS A 344 -18.96 -10.45 8.68
C LYS A 344 -17.77 -11.00 9.44
N HIS A 345 -16.55 -10.57 9.12
CA HIS A 345 -15.29 -11.13 9.61
C HIS A 345 -14.42 -10.07 10.30
N VAL A 346 -14.32 -10.14 11.63
CA VAL A 346 -13.45 -9.25 12.43
C VAL A 346 -12.11 -9.94 12.70
N ALA A 347 -11.00 -9.24 12.52
CA ALA A 347 -9.67 -9.74 12.88
C ALA A 347 -8.99 -8.79 13.88
N LEU A 348 -8.63 -9.30 15.05
CA LEU A 348 -7.93 -8.51 16.08
C LEU A 348 -6.44 -8.83 16.05
N SER A 349 -5.62 -7.81 15.85
CA SER A 349 -4.14 -7.81 16.01
C SER A 349 -3.73 -6.81 17.10
N MET A 350 -4.62 -6.58 18.08
CA MET A 350 -4.61 -5.37 18.91
C MET A 350 -3.57 -5.35 20.03
N ASP A 351 -3.02 -6.47 20.50
CA ASP A 351 -2.15 -6.51 21.68
C ASP A 351 -0.96 -7.45 21.47
N SER A 352 0.21 -6.84 21.31
CA SER A 352 1.49 -7.48 21.01
C SER A 352 2.02 -8.40 22.11
N THR A 353 1.43 -8.36 23.32
CA THR A 353 1.88 -9.10 24.51
C THR A 353 1.98 -10.61 24.27
N CYS A 354 3.11 -11.21 24.60
CA CYS A 354 3.35 -12.66 24.41
C CYS A 354 4.24 -13.27 25.51
N ASN A 355 4.01 -14.53 25.83
CA ASN A 355 4.89 -15.32 26.69
C ASN A 355 6.23 -15.68 26.01
N LEU A 356 6.26 -15.73 24.67
CA LEU A 356 7.40 -16.08 23.83
C LEU A 356 8.06 -14.85 23.16
N TRP A 357 9.29 -15.02 22.69
CA TRP A 357 10.00 -14.06 21.83
C TRP A 357 10.71 -14.75 20.66
N CYS A 358 9.90 -15.38 19.80
CA CYS A 358 10.37 -16.05 18.58
C CYS A 358 11.18 -15.06 17.70
N PRO A 359 12.44 -15.37 17.30
CA PRO A 359 13.30 -14.42 16.58
C PRO A 359 12.71 -13.90 15.26
N SER A 360 11.94 -14.73 14.56
CA SER A 360 11.23 -14.36 13.33
C SER A 360 10.11 -13.33 13.55
N CYS A 361 9.61 -13.20 14.77
CA CYS A 361 8.49 -12.32 15.13
C CYS A 361 8.92 -11.08 15.92
N ARG A 362 9.97 -11.17 16.75
CA ARG A 362 10.44 -10.09 17.62
C ARG A 362 11.83 -10.36 18.18
N GLN A 363 12.57 -9.29 18.49
CA GLN A 363 13.89 -9.37 19.08
C GLN A 363 13.85 -9.61 20.61
N GLU A 364 12.83 -9.09 21.30
CA GLU A 364 12.67 -9.19 22.75
C GLU A 364 11.25 -9.60 23.19
N LYS A 365 11.09 -9.87 24.49
CA LYS A 365 9.79 -10.24 25.07
C LYS A 365 8.95 -8.99 25.30
N ILE A 366 7.76 -8.95 24.68
CA ILE A 366 6.86 -7.80 24.73
C ILE A 366 5.75 -8.05 25.75
N VAL A 367 5.55 -7.07 26.63
CA VAL A 367 4.38 -6.92 27.51
C VAL A 367 3.97 -5.45 27.45
N GLU A 368 2.71 -5.18 27.10
CA GLU A 368 2.25 -3.80 26.93
C GLU A 368 2.09 -3.05 28.27
N LYS A 369 2.40 -1.74 28.24
CA LYS A 369 2.40 -0.87 29.42
C LYS A 369 1.02 -0.26 29.66
N SER A 370 0.71 0.12 30.90
CA SER A 370 -0.62 0.55 31.38
C SER A 370 -1.37 1.49 30.44
N ALA A 371 -0.76 2.62 30.06
CA ALA A 371 -1.38 3.62 29.17
C ALA A 371 -1.71 3.10 27.76
N THR A 372 -1.02 2.04 27.29
CA THR A 372 -1.35 1.35 26.03
C THR A 372 -2.53 0.38 26.23
N VAL A 373 -2.56 -0.31 27.36
CA VAL A 373 -3.68 -1.20 27.75
C VAL A 373 -4.97 -0.40 27.96
N GLU A 374 -4.90 0.77 28.59
CA GLU A 374 -6.07 1.62 28.90
C GLU A 374 -6.90 1.99 27.67
N TRP A 375 -6.27 2.52 26.61
CA TRP A 375 -7.02 2.88 25.40
C TRP A 375 -7.53 1.65 24.66
N LYS A 376 -6.79 0.53 24.67
CA LYS A 376 -7.22 -0.73 24.05
C LYS A 376 -8.41 -1.33 24.76
N VAL A 377 -8.41 -1.33 26.10
CA VAL A 377 -9.56 -1.74 26.93
C VAL A 377 -10.79 -0.89 26.62
N ARG A 378 -10.62 0.43 26.45
CA ARG A 378 -11.71 1.32 26.02
C ARG A 378 -12.21 0.97 24.61
N SER A 379 -11.33 0.84 23.62
CA SER A 379 -11.73 0.46 22.26
C SER A 379 -12.37 -0.94 22.18
N ILE A 380 -11.99 -1.90 23.05
CA ILE A 380 -12.72 -3.17 23.16
C ILE A 380 -14.17 -2.94 23.58
N ASP A 381 -14.39 -2.12 24.61
CA ASP A 381 -15.72 -1.89 25.18
C ASP A 381 -16.63 -1.03 24.30
N GLU A 382 -16.08 0.04 23.72
CA GLU A 382 -16.83 1.05 22.96
C GLU A 382 -16.96 0.71 21.47
N VAL A 383 -16.04 -0.09 20.90
CA VAL A 383 -15.96 -0.34 19.46
C VAL A 383 -16.08 -1.82 19.14
N VAL A 384 -15.24 -2.69 19.72
CA VAL A 384 -15.18 -4.11 19.32
C VAL A 384 -16.38 -4.92 19.83
N LEU A 385 -16.75 -4.84 21.10
CA LEU A 385 -17.87 -5.60 21.64
C LEU A 385 -19.23 -5.23 21.00
N PRO A 386 -19.51 -3.95 20.65
CA PRO A 386 -20.65 -3.59 19.81
C PRO A 386 -20.55 -4.16 18.39
N LEU A 387 -19.42 -3.96 17.70
CA LEU A 387 -19.17 -4.47 16.33
C LEU A 387 -19.39 -5.99 16.22
N LEU A 388 -18.95 -6.74 17.23
CA LEU A 388 -19.04 -8.20 17.24
C LEU A 388 -20.47 -8.74 17.34
N ARG A 389 -21.47 -7.94 17.76
CA ARG A 389 -22.87 -8.41 17.89
C ARG A 389 -23.47 -8.84 16.56
N ASP A 390 -23.04 -8.20 15.47
CA ASP A 390 -23.51 -8.48 14.11
C ASP A 390 -22.49 -9.20 13.21
N ALA A 391 -21.31 -9.54 13.75
CA ALA A 391 -20.29 -10.28 13.04
C ALA A 391 -20.54 -11.80 13.09
N ASP A 392 -20.18 -12.48 12.00
CA ASP A 392 -20.30 -13.93 11.85
C ASP A 392 -19.03 -14.64 12.36
N SER A 393 -17.88 -13.95 12.39
CA SER A 393 -16.67 -14.48 13.01
C SER A 393 -15.72 -13.42 13.59
N VAL A 394 -14.95 -13.82 14.61
CA VAL A 394 -13.80 -13.08 15.13
C VAL A 394 -12.53 -13.94 15.16
N MET A 395 -11.44 -13.42 14.60
CA MET A 395 -10.11 -14.01 14.70
C MET A 395 -9.29 -13.28 15.78
N MET A 396 -8.74 -14.04 16.73
CA MET A 396 -7.90 -13.55 17.83
C MET A 396 -6.71 -14.49 18.04
N ASN A 397 -5.45 -14.05 18.10
CA ASN A 397 -4.90 -12.72 17.92
C ASN A 397 -3.84 -12.78 16.82
N GLY A 398 -3.89 -11.86 15.85
CA GLY A 398 -2.94 -11.80 14.74
C GLY A 398 -1.51 -11.41 15.17
N TYR A 399 -1.37 -10.80 16.35
CA TYR A 399 -0.07 -10.37 16.89
C TYR A 399 -0.08 -10.47 18.42
N GLY A 400 0.78 -11.32 19.02
CA GLY A 400 0.77 -11.63 20.46
C GLY A 400 0.34 -13.07 20.74
N ASP A 401 -0.14 -13.36 21.97
CA ASP A 401 -0.83 -14.61 22.29
C ASP A 401 -2.13 -14.35 23.07
N VAL A 402 -3.21 -15.04 22.69
CA VAL A 402 -4.56 -14.89 23.25
C VAL A 402 -4.62 -15.02 24.77
N PHE A 403 -3.89 -15.98 25.36
CA PHE A 403 -3.95 -16.26 26.79
C PHE A 403 -2.91 -15.47 27.60
N MET A 404 -2.02 -14.73 26.94
CA MET A 404 -1.15 -13.74 27.57
C MET A 404 -1.77 -12.33 27.48
N SER A 405 -2.43 -12.02 26.37
CA SER A 405 -3.05 -10.71 26.08
C SER A 405 -4.22 -10.42 27.04
N GLN A 406 -4.16 -9.29 27.75
CA GLN A 406 -5.28 -8.84 28.58
C GLN A 406 -6.47 -8.38 27.71
N ILE A 407 -6.17 -7.85 26.52
CA ILE A 407 -7.15 -7.36 25.55
C ILE A 407 -7.97 -8.52 24.99
N CYS A 408 -7.34 -9.62 24.56
CA CYS A 408 -8.05 -10.82 24.13
C CYS A 408 -8.83 -11.46 25.29
N GLN A 409 -8.22 -11.62 26.47
CA GLN A 409 -8.91 -12.16 27.65
C GLN A 409 -10.16 -11.36 28.05
N ARG A 410 -10.19 -10.04 27.79
CA ARG A 410 -11.38 -9.21 28.01
C ARG A 410 -12.50 -9.50 27.02
N VAL A 411 -12.18 -9.76 25.75
CA VAL A 411 -13.17 -10.18 24.75
C VAL A 411 -13.73 -11.55 25.14
N LEU A 412 -12.86 -12.54 25.41
CA LEU A 412 -13.26 -13.90 25.79
C LEU A 412 -14.13 -13.97 27.06
N SER A 413 -13.98 -13.03 28.01
CA SER A 413 -14.80 -12.98 29.23
C SER A 413 -16.13 -12.23 29.07
N ARG A 414 -16.41 -11.64 27.91
CA ARG A 414 -17.63 -10.83 27.66
C ARG A 414 -18.52 -11.35 26.55
N ILE A 415 -17.96 -11.97 25.50
CA ILE A 415 -18.78 -12.59 24.44
C ILE A 415 -19.39 -13.91 24.91
N ASN A 416 -20.58 -14.24 24.38
CA ASN A 416 -21.29 -15.49 24.66
C ASN A 416 -22.34 -15.76 23.58
N SER A 417 -22.71 -17.02 23.34
CA SER A 417 -23.61 -17.41 22.25
C SER A 417 -25.03 -16.84 22.36
N ARG A 418 -25.48 -16.42 23.55
CA ARG A 418 -26.80 -15.77 23.73
C ARG A 418 -26.81 -14.33 23.25
N GLU A 419 -25.76 -13.56 23.50
CA GLU A 419 -25.63 -12.16 23.09
C GLU A 419 -24.99 -11.97 21.70
N TYR A 420 -24.31 -13.00 21.21
CA TYR A 420 -23.53 -13.01 19.97
C TYR A 420 -23.86 -14.27 19.13
N PRO A 421 -25.13 -14.50 18.73
CA PRO A 421 -25.61 -15.80 18.26
C PRO A 421 -25.06 -16.24 16.90
N ARG A 422 -24.55 -15.31 16.07
CA ARG A 422 -23.86 -15.64 14.80
C ARG A 422 -22.36 -15.86 14.97
N LEU A 423 -21.77 -15.39 16.07
CA LEU A 423 -20.33 -15.18 16.16
C LEU A 423 -19.56 -16.48 16.41
N LYS A 424 -18.71 -16.86 15.45
CA LYS A 424 -17.72 -17.93 15.59
C LYS A 424 -16.33 -17.39 15.93
N ILE A 425 -15.60 -18.08 16.79
CA ILE A 425 -14.28 -17.68 17.26
C ILE A 425 -13.20 -18.51 16.58
N HIS A 426 -12.19 -17.84 16.02
CA HIS A 426 -10.98 -18.45 15.48
C HIS A 426 -9.77 -18.02 16.33
N LEU A 427 -9.20 -18.97 17.09
CA LEU A 427 -8.08 -18.74 17.99
C LEU A 427 -6.74 -19.05 17.30
N LEU A 428 -5.85 -18.06 17.28
CA LEU A 428 -4.44 -18.17 16.91
C LEU A 428 -3.60 -18.08 18.20
N THR A 429 -2.75 -19.07 18.46
CA THR A 429 -1.95 -19.14 19.71
C THR A 429 -0.61 -19.84 19.48
N ASN A 430 0.36 -19.61 20.36
CA ASN A 430 1.55 -20.47 20.46
C ASN A 430 1.31 -21.78 21.24
N GLY A 431 0.12 -21.98 21.81
CA GLY A 431 -0.31 -23.24 22.44
C GLY A 431 0.23 -23.48 23.85
N VAL A 432 1.35 -22.88 24.28
CA VAL A 432 1.96 -23.09 25.61
C VAL A 432 1.01 -22.67 26.76
N LEU A 433 0.12 -21.72 26.50
CA LEU A 433 -0.90 -21.25 27.45
C LEU A 433 -2.31 -21.81 27.19
N PHE A 434 -2.53 -22.62 26.14
CA PHE A 434 -3.78 -23.34 25.92
C PHE A 434 -3.83 -24.62 26.78
N ASP A 435 -3.80 -24.44 28.11
CA ASP A 435 -3.96 -25.55 29.06
C ASP A 435 -5.40 -25.64 29.57
N ARG A 436 -5.73 -26.76 30.22
CA ARG A 436 -7.07 -27.05 30.75
C ARG A 436 -7.60 -25.95 31.67
N ARG A 437 -6.73 -25.31 32.47
CA ARG A 437 -7.10 -24.23 33.39
C ARG A 437 -7.52 -22.98 32.63
N ASN A 438 -6.78 -22.59 31.60
CA ASN A 438 -7.14 -21.45 30.77
C ASN A 438 -8.39 -21.71 29.92
N TRP A 439 -8.59 -22.94 29.42
CA TRP A 439 -9.84 -23.31 28.74
C TRP A 439 -11.05 -23.22 29.68
N GLN A 440 -10.96 -23.78 30.89
CA GLN A 440 -12.01 -23.74 31.91
C GLN A 440 -12.34 -22.33 32.45
N ARG A 441 -11.46 -21.34 32.21
CA ARG A 441 -11.68 -19.95 32.62
C ARG A 441 -12.75 -19.22 31.77
N TYR A 442 -13.05 -19.73 30.58
CA TYR A 442 -13.99 -19.11 29.63
C TYR A 442 -15.07 -20.11 29.16
N PRO A 443 -15.91 -20.67 30.06
CA PRO A 443 -16.94 -21.64 29.67
C PRO A 443 -18.01 -21.03 28.74
N ASN A 444 -18.19 -19.71 28.82
CA ASN A 444 -19.15 -18.91 28.06
C ASN A 444 -18.89 -18.84 26.54
N ILE A 445 -17.79 -19.40 26.04
CA ILE A 445 -17.44 -19.42 24.61
C ILE A 445 -17.25 -20.82 24.03
N HIS A 446 -17.40 -21.90 24.82
CA HIS A 446 -17.01 -23.25 24.37
C HIS A 446 -17.81 -23.72 23.15
N ASP A 447 -19.06 -23.29 23.00
CA ASP A 447 -19.94 -23.52 21.83
C ASP A 447 -19.69 -22.57 20.65
N MET A 448 -18.89 -21.52 20.86
CA MET A 448 -18.55 -20.51 19.84
C MET A 448 -17.21 -20.77 19.14
N VAL A 449 -16.30 -21.58 19.72
CA VAL A 449 -14.95 -21.80 19.17
C VAL A 449 -15.00 -22.71 17.94
N SER A 450 -14.92 -22.10 16.77
CA SER A 450 -14.85 -22.82 15.50
C SER A 450 -13.46 -23.38 15.26
N THR A 451 -12.41 -22.55 15.27
CA THR A 451 -11.06 -22.99 14.91
C THR A 451 -10.06 -22.68 16.00
N VAL A 452 -9.18 -23.63 16.32
CA VAL A 452 -7.93 -23.36 17.03
C VAL A 452 -6.75 -23.70 16.11
N ARG A 453 -5.90 -22.71 15.84
CA ARG A 453 -4.64 -22.86 15.09
C ARG A 453 -3.46 -22.58 16.00
N VAL A 454 -2.61 -23.59 16.19
CA VAL A 454 -1.42 -23.50 17.05
C VAL A 454 -0.15 -23.38 16.24
N SER A 455 0.63 -22.34 16.51
CA SER A 455 1.87 -22.04 15.79
C SER A 455 3.07 -22.63 16.54
N VAL A 456 3.74 -23.63 15.93
CA VAL A 456 4.74 -24.49 16.59
C VAL A 456 6.15 -24.34 15.99
N ASP A 457 6.28 -24.32 14.66
CA ASP A 457 7.55 -24.14 13.91
C ASP A 457 8.68 -25.17 14.17
N ALA A 458 8.39 -26.31 14.80
CA ALA A 458 9.38 -27.38 15.02
C ALA A 458 8.70 -28.75 15.22
N ALA A 459 9.38 -29.82 14.83
CA ALA A 459 9.03 -31.21 15.17
C ALA A 459 9.90 -31.76 16.32
N THR A 460 11.02 -31.11 16.63
CA THR A 460 11.93 -31.51 17.73
C THR A 460 12.12 -30.41 18.78
N GLU A 461 12.37 -30.82 20.03
CA GLU A 461 12.62 -29.90 21.14
C GLU A 461 13.81 -28.96 20.86
N ARG A 462 14.90 -29.50 20.30
CA ARG A 462 16.12 -28.74 19.99
C ARG A 462 15.81 -27.55 19.07
N THR A 463 15.06 -27.81 18.00
CA THR A 463 14.67 -26.78 17.04
C THR A 463 13.65 -25.83 17.65
N TYR A 464 12.66 -26.35 18.40
CA TYR A 464 11.67 -25.54 19.11
C TYR A 464 12.33 -24.54 20.07
N ARG A 465 13.30 -24.95 20.89
CA ARG A 465 14.04 -24.05 21.79
C ARG A 465 14.77 -22.91 21.06
N SER A 466 15.19 -23.13 19.80
CA SER A 466 15.81 -22.11 18.96
C SER A 466 14.79 -21.11 18.40
N VAL A 467 13.72 -21.61 17.78
CA VAL A 467 12.76 -20.79 17.00
C VAL A 467 11.58 -20.25 17.83
N ARG A 468 11.22 -20.92 18.92
CA ARG A 468 10.13 -20.57 19.87
C ARG A 468 10.68 -20.22 21.27
N ARG A 469 11.62 -19.27 21.32
CA ARG A 469 12.28 -18.85 22.57
C ARG A 469 11.28 -18.49 23.68
N GLY A 470 11.52 -19.05 24.87
CA GLY A 470 10.63 -18.93 26.04
C GLY A 470 9.54 -19.99 26.14
N GLY A 471 9.44 -20.91 25.17
CA GLY A 471 8.43 -21.96 25.15
C GLY A 471 8.89 -23.22 25.88
N ASP A 472 7.93 -23.92 26.48
CA ASP A 472 8.10 -25.28 26.99
C ASP A 472 7.53 -26.25 25.94
N PHE A 473 8.39 -27.12 25.42
CA PHE A 473 8.03 -28.08 24.36
C PHE A 473 7.15 -29.22 24.89
N HIS A 474 7.43 -29.71 26.10
CA HIS A 474 6.63 -30.79 26.71
C HIS A 474 5.24 -30.29 27.07
N LYS A 475 5.13 -29.12 27.71
CA LYS A 475 3.84 -28.48 28.00
C LYS A 475 3.06 -28.20 26.71
N LEU A 476 3.72 -27.75 25.65
CA LEU A 476 3.07 -27.58 24.35
C LEU A 476 2.47 -28.91 23.86
N HIS A 477 3.25 -30.00 23.80
CA HIS A 477 2.73 -31.28 23.32
C HIS A 477 1.59 -31.85 24.17
N ASP A 478 1.58 -31.62 25.49
CA ASP A 478 0.44 -31.97 26.35
C ASP A 478 -0.81 -31.14 26.03
N ASN A 479 -0.64 -29.83 25.75
CA ASN A 479 -1.72 -28.96 25.30
C ASN A 479 -2.22 -29.33 23.89
N LEU A 480 -1.35 -29.77 22.98
CA LEU A 480 -1.74 -30.27 21.65
C LEU A 480 -2.58 -31.56 21.76
N ARG A 481 -2.22 -32.48 22.67
CA ARG A 481 -3.03 -33.68 22.97
C ARG A 481 -4.39 -33.29 23.56
N PHE A 482 -4.44 -32.27 24.42
CA PHE A 482 -5.71 -31.76 24.95
C PHE A 482 -6.59 -31.13 23.86
N LEU A 483 -6.02 -30.36 22.93
CA LEU A 483 -6.73 -29.83 21.77
C LEU A 483 -7.28 -30.93 20.84
N ALA A 484 -6.52 -32.01 20.62
CA ALA A 484 -6.98 -33.18 19.88
C ALA A 484 -8.18 -33.87 20.56
N VAL A 485 -8.26 -33.85 21.91
CA VAL A 485 -9.43 -34.32 22.66
C VAL A 485 -10.63 -33.38 22.44
N LEU A 486 -10.46 -32.06 22.63
CA LEU A 486 -11.52 -31.08 22.39
C LEU A 486 -12.11 -31.18 20.97
N ARG A 487 -11.26 -31.37 19.96
CA ARG A 487 -11.66 -31.55 18.56
C ARG A 487 -12.48 -32.82 18.33
N ARG A 488 -12.10 -33.92 19.00
CA ARG A 488 -12.78 -35.22 18.92
C ARG A 488 -14.13 -35.21 19.64
N GLU A 489 -14.22 -34.48 20.75
CA GLU A 489 -15.44 -34.30 21.54
C GLU A 489 -16.39 -33.25 20.94
N GLY A 490 -16.00 -32.58 19.84
CA GLY A 490 -16.80 -31.52 19.20
C GLY A 490 -16.83 -30.19 19.96
N SER A 491 -15.98 -30.03 21.00
CA SER A 491 -15.82 -28.77 21.75
C SER A 491 -15.07 -27.69 20.96
N ILE A 492 -14.41 -28.05 19.85
CA ILE A 492 -13.94 -27.14 18.81
C ILE A 492 -14.21 -27.78 17.44
N GLU A 493 -14.64 -26.99 16.45
CA GLU A 493 -15.03 -27.53 15.13
C GLU A 493 -13.80 -27.95 14.29
N ARG A 494 -12.68 -27.24 14.41
CA ARG A 494 -11.44 -27.45 13.65
C ARG A 494 -10.19 -27.23 14.51
N PHE A 495 -9.22 -28.12 14.38
CA PHE A 495 -7.90 -28.02 15.00
C PHE A 495 -6.82 -28.03 13.91
N GLY A 496 -5.91 -27.07 13.96
CA GLY A 496 -4.81 -27.00 13.01
C GLY A 496 -3.49 -26.54 13.61
N LEU A 497 -2.41 -26.86 12.90
CA LEU A 497 -1.05 -26.46 13.23
C LEU A 497 -0.47 -25.50 12.19
N ALA A 498 0.44 -24.63 12.63
CA ALA A 498 1.21 -23.73 11.78
C ALA A 498 2.72 -23.93 11.98
N PHE A 499 3.46 -23.81 10.88
CA PHE A 499 4.90 -23.94 10.84
C PHE A 499 5.48 -22.89 9.88
N VAL A 500 6.12 -21.87 10.43
CA VAL A 500 6.94 -20.93 9.64
C VAL A 500 8.26 -21.62 9.33
N TYR A 501 8.52 -21.90 8.05
CA TYR A 501 9.73 -22.61 7.63
C TYR A 501 10.86 -21.65 7.25
N GLN A 502 12.05 -22.01 7.72
CA GLN A 502 13.31 -21.28 7.60
C GLN A 502 14.49 -22.28 7.66
N GLU A 503 15.70 -21.78 7.43
CA GLU A 503 16.94 -22.58 7.36
C GLU A 503 17.12 -23.55 8.55
N GLU A 504 16.82 -23.13 9.78
CA GLU A 504 16.97 -23.95 10.97
C GLU A 504 16.00 -25.14 11.09
N ASN A 505 14.85 -25.12 10.38
CA ASN A 505 13.74 -26.03 10.66
C ASN A 505 13.10 -26.70 9.44
N PHE A 506 13.37 -26.27 8.20
CA PHE A 506 12.65 -26.80 7.04
C PHE A 506 12.81 -28.32 6.83
N THR A 507 13.95 -28.88 7.25
CA THR A 507 14.21 -30.33 7.23
C THR A 507 13.27 -31.13 8.15
N GLU A 508 12.66 -30.50 9.15
CA GLU A 508 11.68 -31.11 10.05
C GLU A 508 10.25 -31.10 9.50
N MET A 509 9.97 -30.40 8.39
CA MET A 509 8.60 -30.21 7.88
C MET A 509 7.88 -31.53 7.59
N ALA A 510 8.57 -32.52 7.02
CA ALA A 510 7.96 -33.81 6.69
C ALA A 510 7.57 -34.62 7.93
N GLU A 511 8.30 -34.45 9.04
CA GLU A 511 8.00 -35.08 10.32
C GLU A 511 6.90 -34.32 11.07
N PHE A 512 6.97 -32.99 11.07
CA PHE A 512 5.90 -32.12 11.60
C PHE A 512 4.54 -32.42 10.95
N ALA A 513 4.53 -32.67 9.64
CA ALA A 513 3.33 -33.05 8.91
C ALA A 513 2.72 -34.35 9.46
N LYS A 514 3.53 -35.39 9.72
CA LYS A 514 3.05 -36.65 10.32
C LYS A 514 2.48 -36.42 11.73
N GLN A 515 3.22 -35.70 12.59
CA GLN A 515 2.79 -35.42 13.96
C GLN A 515 1.43 -34.69 14.01
N GLY A 516 1.20 -33.73 13.10
CA GLY A 516 -0.10 -33.07 12.98
C GLY A 516 -1.23 -33.99 12.49
N LEU A 517 -0.93 -34.92 11.58
CA LEU A 517 -1.90 -35.92 11.12
C LEU A 517 -2.24 -36.95 12.21
N GLU A 518 -1.25 -37.39 12.98
CA GLU A 518 -1.42 -38.30 14.14
C GLU A 518 -2.26 -37.66 15.27
N LEU A 519 -2.13 -36.35 15.46
CA LEU A 519 -2.99 -35.57 16.36
C LEU A 519 -4.43 -35.38 15.83
N GLY A 520 -4.72 -35.76 14.59
CA GLY A 520 -6.03 -35.58 13.96
C GLY A 520 -6.34 -34.13 13.59
N CYS A 521 -5.32 -33.34 13.25
CA CYS A 521 -5.53 -31.96 12.81
C CYS A 521 -6.20 -31.89 11.42
N ASP A 522 -7.26 -31.10 11.30
CA ASP A 522 -7.95 -30.80 10.04
C ASP A 522 -7.07 -30.00 9.06
N ARG A 523 -6.00 -29.35 9.58
CA ARG A 523 -5.06 -28.54 8.79
C ARG A 523 -3.66 -28.48 9.41
N VAL A 524 -2.63 -28.88 8.67
CA VAL A 524 -1.21 -28.60 8.95
C VAL A 524 -0.70 -27.65 7.88
N ALA A 525 -0.35 -26.42 8.27
CA ALA A 525 -0.02 -25.34 7.34
C ALA A 525 1.42 -24.86 7.49
N PHE A 526 2.20 -25.01 6.42
CA PHE A 526 3.56 -24.50 6.28
C PHE A 526 3.53 -23.13 5.60
N GLU A 527 4.13 -22.11 6.22
CA GLU A 527 4.12 -20.73 5.75
C GLU A 527 5.55 -20.20 5.60
N ALA A 528 5.80 -19.44 4.53
CA ALA A 528 7.10 -18.83 4.29
C ALA A 528 7.46 -17.84 5.40
N LEU A 529 8.74 -17.84 5.82
CA LEU A 529 9.29 -16.75 6.63
C LEU A 529 9.08 -15.42 5.90
N LEU A 530 8.50 -14.42 6.57
CA LEU A 530 8.31 -13.08 6.02
C LEU A 530 9.35 -12.12 6.61
N ASP A 531 9.69 -11.07 5.86
CA ASP A 531 10.60 -10.01 6.30
C ASP A 531 9.84 -9.03 7.23
N TRP A 532 9.79 -9.35 8.52
CA TRP A 532 9.21 -8.47 9.55
C TRP A 532 10.17 -7.35 10.00
N ASN A 533 11.29 -7.13 9.28
CA ASN A 533 12.37 -6.24 9.69
C ASN A 533 12.95 -6.56 11.09
N THR A 534 12.84 -7.83 11.51
CA THR A 534 13.38 -8.37 12.77
C THR A 534 14.85 -8.78 12.65
N TYR A 535 15.27 -9.14 11.43
CA TYR A 535 16.62 -9.51 11.05
C TYR A 535 17.26 -8.44 10.17
N ALA A 536 18.59 -8.42 10.08
CA ALA A 536 19.26 -7.69 9.00
C ALA A 536 18.93 -8.35 7.65
N ARG A 537 18.89 -7.57 6.54
CA ARG A 537 18.45 -8.09 5.24
C ARG A 537 19.21 -9.33 4.77
N ALA A 538 20.53 -9.34 4.89
CA ALA A 538 21.36 -10.48 4.52
C ALA A 538 21.11 -11.71 5.42
N GLU A 539 20.76 -11.50 6.70
CA GLU A 539 20.38 -12.59 7.60
C GLU A 539 19.00 -13.15 7.24
N TYR A 540 18.02 -12.29 6.92
CA TYR A 540 16.71 -12.73 6.40
C TYR A 540 16.89 -13.60 5.15
N GLU A 541 17.71 -13.15 4.20
CA GLU A 541 17.98 -13.89 2.95
C GLU A 541 18.69 -15.24 3.19
N GLN A 542 19.50 -15.36 4.25
CA GLN A 542 20.12 -16.63 4.68
C GLN A 542 19.18 -17.55 5.48
N ARG A 543 18.06 -17.03 6.01
CA ARG A 543 17.03 -17.82 6.72
C ARG A 543 15.88 -18.24 5.81
N ALA A 544 15.56 -17.44 4.79
CA ALA A 544 14.38 -17.58 3.95
C ALA A 544 14.58 -18.61 2.81
N VAL A 545 14.52 -19.90 3.13
CA VAL A 545 14.76 -21.03 2.17
C VAL A 545 13.83 -21.08 0.94
N HIS A 546 12.69 -20.38 0.96
CA HIS A 546 11.83 -20.23 -0.22
C HIS A 546 12.39 -19.26 -1.26
N LEU A 547 13.38 -18.43 -0.93
CA LEU A 547 13.99 -17.51 -1.89
C LEU A 547 14.87 -18.30 -2.88
N PRO A 548 14.72 -18.08 -4.20
CA PRO A 548 15.53 -18.78 -5.21
C PRO A 548 17.05 -18.58 -5.08
N GLY A 549 17.50 -17.50 -4.44
CA GLY A 549 18.92 -17.23 -4.15
C GLY A 549 19.45 -17.90 -2.88
N HIS A 550 18.63 -18.62 -2.12
CA HIS A 550 19.07 -19.31 -0.90
C HIS A 550 19.88 -20.57 -1.25
N PRO A 551 21.05 -20.82 -0.64
CA PRO A 551 21.91 -21.96 -0.99
C PRO A 551 21.25 -23.35 -0.92
N ARG A 552 20.24 -23.54 -0.06
CA ARG A 552 19.51 -24.80 0.14
C ARG A 552 18.09 -24.77 -0.46
N HIS A 553 17.80 -23.81 -1.34
CA HIS A 553 16.51 -23.71 -2.01
C HIS A 553 16.16 -24.98 -2.80
N ALA A 554 17.13 -25.63 -3.45
CA ALA A 554 16.93 -26.89 -4.16
C ALA A 554 16.49 -28.02 -3.22
N GLU A 555 17.15 -28.18 -2.08
CA GLU A 555 16.81 -29.16 -1.04
C GLU A 555 15.39 -28.93 -0.48
N PHE A 556 15.02 -27.66 -0.27
CA PHE A 556 13.65 -27.28 0.13
C PHE A 556 12.60 -27.68 -0.92
N ARG A 557 12.89 -27.53 -2.22
CA ARG A 557 11.98 -27.97 -3.30
C ARG A 557 11.86 -29.49 -3.40
N GLU A 558 12.97 -30.22 -3.21
CA GLU A 558 12.94 -31.70 -3.14
C GLU A 558 12.14 -32.19 -1.93
N LEU A 559 12.34 -31.58 -0.76
CA LEU A 559 11.61 -31.92 0.45
C LEU A 559 10.10 -31.67 0.29
N THR A 560 9.71 -30.51 -0.24
CA THR A 560 8.27 -30.19 -0.45
C THR A 560 7.59 -31.03 -1.53
N ALA A 561 8.35 -31.76 -2.36
CA ALA A 561 7.80 -32.73 -3.32
C ALA A 561 7.42 -34.10 -2.69
N LEU A 562 7.81 -34.36 -1.43
CA LEU A 562 7.55 -35.63 -0.73
C LEU A 562 6.05 -35.95 -0.61
N PRO A 563 5.64 -37.24 -0.62
CA PRO A 563 4.22 -37.62 -0.64
C PRO A 563 3.35 -37.05 0.48
N VAL A 564 3.92 -36.82 1.67
CA VAL A 564 3.18 -36.27 2.83
C VAL A 564 2.59 -34.88 2.56
N PHE A 565 3.23 -34.07 1.71
CA PHE A 565 2.76 -32.73 1.34
C PHE A 565 1.61 -32.74 0.32
N ARG A 566 1.23 -33.92 -0.19
CA ARG A 566 0.06 -34.11 -1.05
C ARG A 566 -1.19 -34.54 -0.26
N HIS A 567 -1.08 -34.72 1.05
CA HIS A 567 -2.21 -35.10 1.89
C HIS A 567 -3.24 -33.95 1.97
N PRO A 568 -4.57 -34.18 1.89
CA PRO A 568 -5.57 -33.10 1.81
C PRO A 568 -5.56 -32.08 2.96
N HIS A 569 -5.11 -32.48 4.15
CA HIS A 569 -4.97 -31.61 5.33
C HIS A 569 -3.60 -30.91 5.41
N VAL A 570 -2.63 -31.25 4.56
CA VAL A 570 -1.29 -30.64 4.57
C VAL A 570 -1.21 -29.58 3.47
N HIS A 571 -0.80 -28.36 3.83
CA HIS A 571 -0.72 -27.25 2.88
C HIS A 571 0.60 -26.51 3.02
N VAL A 572 1.34 -26.39 1.92
CA VAL A 572 2.52 -25.53 1.83
C VAL A 572 2.13 -24.23 1.12
N ARG A 573 2.42 -23.09 1.76
CA ARG A 573 2.24 -21.75 1.20
C ARG A 573 3.60 -21.11 0.95
N GLY A 574 3.74 -20.41 -0.17
CA GLY A 574 4.97 -19.70 -0.56
C GLY A 574 5.97 -20.52 -1.36
N SER A 575 5.73 -21.81 -1.60
CA SER A 575 6.44 -22.60 -2.61
C SER A 575 6.01 -22.16 -4.01
N ILE A 576 6.93 -21.58 -4.77
CA ILE A 576 6.83 -21.24 -6.20
C ILE A 576 7.93 -22.04 -6.91
#